data_AF-F7NXT1-F1
#
_entry.id   AF-F7NXT1-F1
#
_cell.length_a   1.000
_cell.length_b   1.000
_cell.length_c   1.000
_cell.angle_alpha   90.00
_cell.angle_beta   90.00
_cell.angle_gamma   90.00
#
_symmetry.space_group_name_H-M   'P 1'
#
loop_
_entity.id
_entity.type
_entity.pdbx_description
1 polymer ?
#
loop_
_entity_poly.entity_id
_entity_poly.type
_entity_poly.pdbx_seq_one_letter_code
_entity_poly.pdbx_strand_id
1 'polypeptide(L)'
;MVVVAAAFVPLCCYEEDEGHKCTEPAGSSGLCYWHDPTQCKTAEDCCALEAYARNGGQMRGISLRRADMPGLNLAAGPSQSGFDLTHADLYRANLRGAHLYKVKLHQANLMKADLRDANAHWVELQQANLLGVKWTGARIEHIQLGDQLRQEIIARQAVKIQDWAMAQDYFEQSEEIYRDLRKAAEHEGLFSRAGFYIQQELRMRRFQYPVWSHKRLFSKLIDVFCGYGEDPVRVVFFSLLLIFICSFFYLFLGVSYQGEVLMYSSEQSWQQNLNLFLNCMYYSVVTFTTLGYGDITPVGGSRLVAAIEAFTGSFTIALFVVVFVKKMTR
;
A
#
# COMPACT_ATOMS: atom_id res chain seq x y z
N MET A 1 32.38 41.97 45.53
CA MET A 1 31.98 41.29 44.28
C MET A 1 31.17 40.07 44.64
N VAL A 2 29.85 40.15 44.57
CA VAL A 2 28.99 38.97 44.71
C VAL A 2 29.06 38.24 43.37
N VAL A 3 29.76 37.11 43.36
CA VAL A 3 29.72 36.19 42.23
C VAL A 3 28.33 35.59 42.24
N VAL A 4 27.45 36.10 41.39
CA VAL A 4 26.15 35.48 41.11
C VAL A 4 26.48 34.14 40.46
N ALA A 5 26.40 33.06 41.25
CA ALA A 5 26.44 31.72 40.71
C ALA A 5 25.30 31.60 39.69
N ALA A 6 25.64 31.44 38.41
CA ALA A 6 24.67 31.16 37.38
C ALA A 6 23.92 29.89 37.80
N ALA A 7 22.63 30.03 38.14
CA ALA A 7 21.78 28.89 38.44
C ALA A 7 21.79 27.98 37.20
N PHE A 8 22.34 26.77 37.36
CA PHE A 8 22.37 25.78 36.30
C PHE A 8 20.92 25.38 36.02
N VAL A 9 20.33 25.94 34.97
CA VAL A 9 19.00 25.52 34.51
C VAL A 9 19.18 24.17 33.84
N PRO A 10 18.58 23.09 34.37
CA PRO A 10 18.70 21.78 33.74
C PRO A 10 18.13 21.86 32.33
N LEU A 11 18.83 21.27 31.36
CA LEU A 11 18.36 21.17 29.97
C LEU A 11 17.48 19.94 29.81
N CYS A 12 16.62 19.96 28.80
CA CYS A 12 15.75 18.85 28.45
C CYS A 12 16.54 17.54 28.24
N CYS A 13 16.12 16.48 28.90
CA CYS A 13 16.72 15.14 28.80
C CYS A 13 16.35 14.39 27.51
N TYR A 14 15.61 15.00 26.58
CA TYR A 14 15.31 14.37 25.29
C TYR A 14 16.58 14.33 24.42
N GLU A 15 17.05 13.12 24.18
CA GLU A 15 18.19 12.80 23.32
C GLU A 15 17.83 11.61 22.43
N GLU A 16 18.11 11.75 21.14
CA GLU A 16 17.98 10.69 20.15
C GLU A 16 19.38 10.26 19.65
N ASP A 17 19.52 9.01 19.22
CA ASP A 17 20.78 8.34 18.87
C ASP A 17 21.62 9.08 17.80
N GLU A 18 21.00 9.95 16.99
CA GLU A 18 21.64 10.71 15.89
C GLU A 18 22.06 12.14 16.28
N GLY A 19 22.37 12.41 17.55
CA GLY A 19 22.88 13.72 17.98
C GLY A 19 21.82 14.83 18.07
N HIS A 20 20.54 14.46 17.98
CA HIS A 20 19.40 15.35 18.16
C HIS A 20 19.09 15.50 19.66
N LYS A 21 19.70 16.50 20.29
CA LYS A 21 19.43 16.86 21.69
C LYS A 21 18.57 18.11 21.78
N CYS A 22 17.59 18.11 22.68
CA CYS A 22 16.83 19.31 22.97
C CYS A 22 17.62 20.24 23.91
N THR A 23 17.77 21.51 23.52
CA THR A 23 18.51 22.52 24.30
C THR A 23 17.59 23.45 25.10
N GLU A 24 16.29 23.15 25.15
CA GLU A 24 15.32 23.91 25.92
C GLU A 24 15.47 23.64 27.43
N PRO A 25 15.10 24.61 28.29
CA PRO A 25 15.12 24.40 29.73
C PRO A 25 14.12 23.30 30.11
N ALA A 26 14.58 22.37 30.95
CA ALA A 26 13.75 21.32 31.50
C ALA A 26 12.80 21.87 32.56
N GLY A 27 11.57 21.34 32.56
CA GLY A 27 10.64 21.48 33.67
C GLY A 27 10.93 20.49 34.80
N SER A 28 9.96 20.32 35.69
CA SER A 28 10.04 19.40 36.83
C SER A 28 10.18 17.92 36.44
N SER A 29 9.78 17.56 35.23
CA SER A 29 9.87 16.19 34.68
C SER A 29 11.25 15.86 34.10
N GLY A 30 12.17 16.84 34.02
CA GLY A 30 13.42 16.72 33.28
C GLY A 30 13.28 16.87 31.75
N LEU A 31 12.05 17.07 31.25
CA LEU A 31 11.77 17.35 29.85
C LEU A 31 11.32 18.81 29.69
N CYS A 32 11.53 19.40 28.50
CA CYS A 32 10.95 20.70 28.19
C CYS A 32 9.44 20.57 27.95
N TYR A 33 8.76 21.71 27.89
CA TYR A 33 7.31 21.78 27.69
C TYR A 33 6.81 20.90 26.52
N TRP A 34 7.50 20.93 25.39
CA TRP A 34 7.10 20.21 24.18
C TRP A 34 7.39 18.71 24.22
N HIS A 35 8.44 18.27 24.93
CA HIS A 35 8.79 16.85 25.06
C HIS A 35 8.08 16.15 26.22
N ASP A 36 7.54 16.89 27.19
CA ASP A 36 6.89 16.34 28.37
C ASP A 36 5.51 15.73 28.06
N PRO A 37 5.30 14.41 28.22
CA PRO A 37 4.01 13.77 27.96
C PRO A 37 2.97 13.96 29.07
N THR A 38 3.37 14.47 30.24
CA THR A 38 2.46 14.73 31.36
C THR A 38 1.69 16.02 31.19
N GLN A 39 2.24 16.96 30.41
CA GLN A 39 1.64 18.24 30.12
C GLN A 39 0.78 18.13 28.86
N CYS A 40 -0.53 18.32 29.02
CA CYS A 40 -1.49 18.33 27.90
C CYS A 40 -1.49 19.72 27.25
N LYS A 41 -1.29 19.77 25.94
CA LYS A 41 -1.24 21.04 25.20
C LYS A 41 -2.64 21.40 24.69
N THR A 42 -2.94 22.69 24.68
CA THR A 42 -4.26 23.24 24.38
C THR A 42 -4.22 24.12 23.13
N ALA A 43 -5.38 24.62 22.69
CA ALA A 43 -5.47 25.43 21.49
C ALA A 43 -4.70 26.76 21.60
N GLU A 44 -4.46 27.27 22.82
CA GLU A 44 -3.66 28.47 23.07
C GLU A 44 -2.18 28.24 22.75
N ASP A 45 -1.72 26.98 22.84
CA ASP A 45 -0.36 26.58 22.57
C ASP A 45 -0.05 26.45 21.07
N CYS A 46 -1.05 26.52 20.17
CA CYS A 46 -0.85 26.45 18.72
C CYS A 46 0.18 27.49 18.25
N CYS A 47 -0.04 28.77 18.57
CA CYS A 47 0.85 29.86 18.17
C CYS A 47 2.27 29.68 18.73
N ALA A 48 2.39 29.17 19.96
CA ALA A 48 3.66 28.91 20.60
C ALA A 48 4.42 27.76 19.91
N LEU A 49 3.72 26.69 19.53
CA LEU A 49 4.30 25.55 18.80
C LEU A 49 4.76 25.96 17.41
N GLU A 50 3.96 26.77 16.70
CA GLU A 50 4.33 27.29 15.39
C GLU A 50 5.56 28.20 15.45
N ALA A 51 5.62 29.10 16.44
CA ALA A 51 6.78 29.95 16.66
C ALA A 51 8.02 29.12 17.03
N TYR A 52 7.86 28.13 17.91
CA TYR A 52 8.91 27.20 18.29
C TYR A 52 9.47 26.45 17.08
N ALA A 53 8.61 25.91 16.21
CA ALA A 53 9.00 25.26 14.97
C ALA A 53 9.76 26.21 14.03
N ARG A 54 9.23 27.43 13.81
CA ARG A 54 9.85 28.44 12.92
C ARG A 54 11.20 28.95 13.41
N ASN A 55 11.41 28.98 14.73
CA ASN A 55 12.67 29.39 15.35
C ASN A 55 13.73 28.27 15.39
N GLY A 56 13.46 27.11 14.77
CA GLY A 56 14.39 25.98 14.75
C GLY A 56 14.37 25.16 16.04
N GLY A 57 13.28 25.23 16.81
CA GLY A 57 13.07 24.38 17.97
C GLY A 57 13.12 22.89 17.60
N GLN A 58 13.55 22.06 18.56
CA GLN A 58 13.59 20.61 18.37
C GLN A 58 12.17 20.02 18.33
N MET A 59 11.70 19.69 17.14
CA MET A 59 10.35 19.15 16.87
C MET A 59 10.30 17.61 16.88
N ARG A 60 11.45 16.94 16.83
CA ARG A 60 11.51 15.47 16.92
C ARG A 60 11.12 15.01 18.31
N GLY A 61 10.33 13.94 18.37
CA GLY A 61 9.88 13.31 19.62
C GLY A 61 8.97 14.17 20.51
N ILE A 62 8.45 15.30 20.02
CA ILE A 62 7.53 16.12 20.80
C ILE A 62 6.31 15.31 21.21
N SER A 63 5.81 15.58 22.41
CA SER A 63 4.59 14.98 22.93
C SER A 63 3.43 15.96 22.81
N LEU A 64 2.58 15.70 21.83
CA LEU A 64 1.27 16.34 21.64
C LEU A 64 0.16 15.33 21.96
N ARG A 65 0.42 14.44 22.92
CA ARG A 65 -0.51 13.41 23.36
C ARG A 65 -1.80 14.07 23.85
N ARG A 66 -2.92 13.72 23.21
CA ARG A 66 -4.26 14.30 23.48
C ARG A 66 -4.30 15.83 23.36
N ALA A 67 -3.34 16.43 22.65
CA ALA A 67 -3.30 17.88 22.50
C ALA A 67 -4.51 18.36 21.69
N ASP A 68 -5.04 19.53 22.04
CA ASP A 68 -6.07 20.20 21.27
C ASP A 68 -5.44 21.28 20.39
N MET A 69 -5.17 20.97 19.12
CA MET A 69 -4.39 21.82 18.21
C MET A 69 -5.12 22.04 16.86
N PRO A 70 -6.38 22.53 16.88
CA PRO A 70 -7.13 22.76 15.65
C PRO A 70 -6.46 23.85 14.81
N GLY A 71 -6.39 23.64 13.50
CA GLY A 71 -5.82 24.62 12.55
C GLY A 71 -4.30 24.81 12.66
N LEU A 72 -3.59 23.99 13.43
CA LEU A 72 -2.14 24.07 13.61
C LEU A 72 -1.41 24.22 12.27
N ASN A 73 -0.60 25.26 12.13
CA ASN A 73 0.11 25.56 10.89
C ASN A 73 1.59 25.19 10.95
N LEU A 74 1.89 23.95 10.57
CA LEU A 74 3.24 23.43 10.34
C LEU A 74 3.53 23.28 8.83
N ALA A 75 3.00 24.17 7.99
CA ALA A 75 3.37 24.18 6.59
C ALA A 75 4.74 24.85 6.43
N ALA A 76 5.68 24.14 5.81
CA ALA A 76 6.91 24.77 5.35
C ALA A 76 6.67 25.60 4.08
N GLY A 77 7.49 26.62 3.87
CA GLY A 77 7.47 27.39 2.62
C GLY A 77 7.77 26.51 1.39
N PRO A 78 7.42 26.95 0.16
CA PRO A 78 7.55 26.13 -1.05
C PRO A 78 8.96 25.57 -1.31
N SER A 79 10.00 26.31 -0.88
CA SER A 79 11.41 25.99 -1.01
C SER A 79 12.07 25.39 0.24
N GLN A 80 11.32 25.21 1.33
CA GLN A 80 11.82 24.68 2.59
C GLN A 80 11.50 23.18 2.72
N SER A 81 12.39 22.44 3.39
CA SER A 81 12.04 21.12 3.91
C SER A 81 10.94 21.27 4.96
N GLY A 82 9.96 20.36 4.95
CA GLY A 82 8.94 20.31 5.99
C GLY A 82 9.54 20.17 7.40
N PHE A 83 8.78 20.58 8.41
CA PHE A 83 9.18 20.39 9.80
C PHE A 83 9.32 18.91 10.12
N ASP A 84 10.29 18.58 10.97
CA ASP A 84 10.61 17.21 11.34
C ASP A 84 9.99 16.84 12.68
N LEU A 85 8.88 16.10 12.63
CA LEU A 85 8.16 15.54 13.77
C LEU A 85 8.38 14.02 13.84
N THR A 86 9.54 13.53 13.39
CA THR A 86 9.92 12.12 13.56
C THR A 86 9.83 11.74 15.04
N HIS A 87 9.30 10.56 15.34
CA HIS A 87 9.00 10.06 16.70
C HIS A 87 7.97 10.85 17.52
N ALA A 88 7.28 11.85 16.97
CA ALA A 88 6.29 12.61 17.73
C ALA A 88 5.14 11.72 18.25
N ASP A 89 4.68 11.98 19.48
CA ASP A 89 3.48 11.35 20.04
C ASP A 89 2.27 12.26 19.80
N LEU A 90 1.46 11.89 18.81
CA LEU A 90 0.22 12.55 18.41
C LEU A 90 -1.01 11.71 18.85
N TYR A 91 -0.86 10.80 19.81
CA TYR A 91 -1.95 9.92 20.25
C TYR A 91 -3.18 10.71 20.65
N ARG A 92 -4.29 10.51 19.93
CA ARG A 92 -5.56 11.26 20.12
C ARG A 92 -5.43 12.79 20.03
N ALA A 93 -4.41 13.32 19.36
CA ALA A 93 -4.30 14.75 19.11
C ALA A 93 -5.44 15.24 18.20
N ASN A 94 -6.01 16.40 18.50
CA ASN A 94 -6.90 17.11 17.59
C ASN A 94 -6.05 17.99 16.67
N LEU A 95 -5.97 17.61 15.40
CA LEU A 95 -5.27 18.34 14.34
C LEU A 95 -6.25 18.69 13.20
N ARG A 96 -7.53 18.87 13.55
CA ARG A 96 -8.59 19.21 12.59
C ARG A 96 -8.21 20.50 11.86
N GLY A 97 -8.22 20.48 10.53
CA GLY A 97 -7.87 21.63 9.70
C GLY A 97 -6.37 22.02 9.74
N ALA A 98 -5.50 21.20 10.36
CA ALA A 98 -4.08 21.51 10.44
C ALA A 98 -3.42 21.58 9.05
N HIS A 99 -2.44 22.45 8.88
CA HIS A 99 -1.62 22.54 7.69
C HIS A 99 -0.29 21.81 7.92
N LEU A 100 -0.16 20.61 7.36
CA LEU A 100 0.99 19.71 7.54
C LEU A 100 1.77 19.50 6.24
N TYR A 101 1.75 20.47 5.32
CA TYR A 101 2.40 20.32 4.01
C TYR A 101 3.89 19.93 4.15
N LYS A 102 4.27 18.79 3.55
CA LYS A 102 5.62 18.19 3.60
C LYS A 102 6.17 17.80 4.99
N VAL A 103 5.35 17.83 6.04
CA VAL A 103 5.82 17.49 7.39
C VAL A 103 6.30 16.04 7.45
N LYS A 104 7.41 15.81 8.16
CA LYS A 104 7.94 14.46 8.40
C LYS A 104 7.38 13.91 9.70
N LEU A 105 6.75 12.76 9.63
CA LEU A 105 6.13 12.05 10.75
C LEU A 105 6.62 10.59 10.77
N HIS A 106 7.88 10.37 10.41
CA HIS A 106 8.50 9.05 10.46
C HIS A 106 8.38 8.47 11.87
N GLN A 107 7.94 7.22 11.97
CA GLN A 107 7.81 6.51 13.24
C GLN A 107 6.94 7.22 14.31
N ALA A 108 6.20 8.26 13.93
CA ALA A 108 5.33 9.01 14.82
C ALA A 108 4.09 8.17 15.21
N ASN A 109 3.52 8.48 16.37
CA ASN A 109 2.32 7.83 16.86
C ASN A 109 1.08 8.70 16.60
N LEU A 110 0.38 8.48 15.48
CA LEU A 110 -0.88 9.18 15.17
C LEU A 110 -2.12 8.40 15.61
N MET A 111 -1.98 7.36 16.42
CA MET A 111 -3.12 6.51 16.76
C MET A 111 -4.29 7.33 17.32
N LYS A 112 -5.45 7.21 16.67
CA LYS A 112 -6.69 7.94 16.98
C LYS A 112 -6.61 9.47 16.86
N ALA A 113 -5.60 10.02 16.19
CA ALA A 113 -5.51 11.44 15.90
C ALA A 113 -6.64 11.89 14.96
N ASP A 114 -7.07 13.14 15.13
CA ASP A 114 -8.10 13.76 14.31
C ASP A 114 -7.47 14.67 13.26
N LEU A 115 -7.38 14.19 12.00
CA LEU A 115 -6.86 14.96 10.87
C LEU A 115 -7.98 15.42 9.92
N ARG A 116 -9.23 15.49 10.41
CA ARG A 116 -10.35 15.91 9.56
C ARG A 116 -10.09 17.29 8.97
N ASP A 117 -10.36 17.46 7.69
CA ASP A 117 -10.16 18.71 6.94
C ASP A 117 -8.70 19.23 6.92
N ALA A 118 -7.72 18.44 7.39
CA ALA A 118 -6.30 18.82 7.43
C ALA A 118 -5.66 18.76 6.04
N ASN A 119 -4.65 19.60 5.79
CA ASN A 119 -3.81 19.51 4.62
C ASN A 119 -2.57 18.63 4.91
N ALA A 120 -2.63 17.34 4.56
CA ALA A 120 -1.54 16.38 4.69
C ALA A 120 -0.83 16.10 3.34
N HIS A 121 -0.87 17.06 2.41
CA HIS A 121 -0.23 16.92 1.12
C HIS A 121 1.30 16.76 1.26
N TRP A 122 1.86 15.71 0.63
CA TRP A 122 3.28 15.32 0.73
C TRP A 122 3.80 14.96 2.14
N VAL A 123 2.93 14.64 3.09
CA VAL A 123 3.39 14.20 4.42
C VAL A 123 4.12 12.86 4.33
N GLU A 124 5.24 12.76 5.04
CA GLU A 124 6.03 11.53 5.18
C GLU A 124 5.59 10.77 6.44
N LEU A 125 4.96 9.60 6.28
CA LEU A 125 4.33 8.77 7.33
C LEU A 125 5.02 7.39 7.45
N GLN A 126 6.25 7.26 6.97
CA GLN A 126 7.01 6.01 6.96
C GLN A 126 7.06 5.43 8.38
N GLN A 127 6.58 4.21 8.53
CA GLN A 127 6.50 3.50 9.82
C GLN A 127 5.72 4.25 10.93
N ALA A 128 4.88 5.23 10.58
CA ALA A 128 3.98 5.87 11.54
C ALA A 128 2.86 4.92 11.97
N ASN A 129 2.36 5.08 13.20
CA ASN A 129 1.16 4.39 13.66
C ASN A 129 -0.09 5.19 13.25
N LEU A 130 -0.81 4.70 12.24
CA LEU A 130 -1.99 5.38 11.69
C LEU A 130 -3.33 4.77 12.16
N LEU A 131 -3.32 3.89 13.15
CA LEU A 131 -4.52 3.16 13.58
C LEU A 131 -5.61 4.12 14.09
N GLY A 132 -6.78 4.08 13.47
CA GLY A 132 -7.94 4.90 13.85
C GLY A 132 -7.79 6.40 13.59
N VAL A 133 -6.82 6.82 12.76
CA VAL A 133 -6.71 8.23 12.34
C VAL A 133 -7.96 8.63 11.56
N LYS A 134 -8.52 9.79 11.86
CA LYS A 134 -9.68 10.31 11.14
C LYS A 134 -9.24 11.17 9.96
N TRP A 135 -9.50 10.69 8.75
CA TRP A 135 -9.08 11.32 7.50
C TRP A 135 -10.18 12.06 6.74
N THR A 136 -11.41 12.16 7.27
CA THR A 136 -12.54 12.76 6.54
C THR A 136 -12.24 14.20 6.15
N GLY A 137 -12.28 14.50 4.85
CA GLY A 137 -11.96 15.83 4.30
C GLY A 137 -10.47 16.18 4.28
N ALA A 138 -9.58 15.28 4.73
CA ALA A 138 -8.15 15.52 4.75
C ALA A 138 -7.54 15.40 3.35
N ARG A 139 -6.64 16.33 3.01
CA ARG A 139 -5.85 16.28 1.77
C ARG A 139 -4.68 15.33 1.90
N ILE A 140 -4.78 14.15 1.30
CA ILE A 140 -3.80 13.07 1.39
C ILE A 140 -3.08 12.79 0.06
N GLU A 141 -3.20 13.67 -0.91
CA GLU A 141 -2.44 13.59 -2.15
C GLU A 141 -0.92 13.59 -1.86
N HIS A 142 -0.19 12.73 -2.55
CA HIS A 142 1.25 12.51 -2.37
C HIS A 142 1.76 12.12 -0.97
N ILE A 143 0.91 11.70 -0.01
CA ILE A 143 1.42 11.08 1.24
C ILE A 143 2.36 9.90 0.94
N GLN A 144 3.37 9.72 1.79
CA GLN A 144 4.36 8.66 1.69
C GLN A 144 4.23 7.72 2.89
N LEU A 145 3.78 6.49 2.67
CA LEU A 145 3.66 5.48 3.74
C LEU A 145 4.89 4.57 3.84
N GLY A 146 5.76 4.61 2.83
CA GLY A 146 6.76 3.57 2.56
C GLY A 146 6.15 2.35 1.88
N ASP A 147 6.95 1.29 1.73
CA ASP A 147 6.52 0.04 1.07
C ASP A 147 5.45 -0.72 1.87
N GLN A 148 5.49 -0.59 3.19
CA GLN A 148 4.65 -1.33 4.13
C GLN A 148 4.30 -0.45 5.34
N LEU A 149 3.10 -0.64 5.89
CA LEU A 149 2.73 -0.03 7.17
C LEU A 149 3.55 -0.62 8.33
N ARG A 150 3.75 0.16 9.39
CA ARG A 150 4.39 -0.31 10.62
C ARG A 150 3.73 -1.59 11.15
N GLN A 151 2.40 -1.61 11.22
CA GLN A 151 1.61 -2.75 11.68
C GLN A 151 1.84 -3.97 10.80
N GLU A 152 1.96 -3.81 9.47
CA GLU A 152 2.22 -4.93 8.57
C GLU A 152 3.61 -5.54 8.81
N ILE A 153 4.62 -4.69 9.05
CA ILE A 153 5.99 -5.14 9.37
C ILE A 153 5.97 -5.98 10.65
N ILE A 154 5.29 -5.47 11.70
CA ILE A 154 5.16 -6.17 12.98
C ILE A 154 4.39 -7.48 12.81
N ALA A 155 3.29 -7.50 12.05
CA ALA A 155 2.51 -8.71 11.76
C ALA A 155 3.38 -9.78 11.08
N ARG A 156 4.19 -9.39 10.08
CA ARG A 156 5.08 -10.32 9.39
C ARG A 156 6.20 -10.83 10.29
N GLN A 157 6.71 -10.01 11.20
CA GLN A 157 7.67 -10.45 12.22
C GLN A 157 7.03 -11.43 13.19
N ALA A 158 5.81 -11.17 13.65
CA ALA A 158 5.02 -12.06 14.50
C ALA A 158 4.79 -13.45 13.85
N VAL A 159 4.48 -13.48 12.54
CA VAL A 159 4.39 -14.74 11.78
C VAL A 159 5.71 -15.53 11.80
N LYS A 160 6.87 -14.85 11.69
CA LYS A 160 8.18 -15.52 11.70
C LYS A 160 8.48 -16.17 13.05
N ILE A 161 8.09 -15.54 14.14
CA ILE A 161 8.22 -16.08 15.50
C ILE A 161 7.06 -17.00 15.90
N GLN A 162 6.15 -17.31 14.97
CA GLN A 162 4.97 -18.16 15.16
C GLN A 162 3.96 -17.64 16.21
N ASP A 163 3.98 -16.34 16.51
CA ASP A 163 2.94 -15.69 17.32
C ASP A 163 1.75 -15.32 16.43
N TRP A 164 0.86 -16.29 16.24
CA TRP A 164 -0.31 -16.14 15.38
C TRP A 164 -1.34 -15.16 15.93
N ALA A 165 -1.45 -15.03 17.26
CA ALA A 165 -2.40 -14.11 17.90
C ALA A 165 -1.97 -12.65 17.65
N MET A 166 -0.70 -12.35 17.90
CA MET A 166 -0.12 -11.04 17.60
C MET A 166 -0.16 -10.75 16.10
N ALA A 167 0.18 -11.72 15.25
CA ALA A 167 0.11 -11.54 13.80
C ALA A 167 -1.31 -11.19 13.33
N GLN A 168 -2.33 -11.89 13.85
CA GLN A 168 -3.72 -11.66 13.48
C GLN A 168 -4.19 -10.26 13.88
N ASP A 169 -3.89 -9.83 15.11
CA ASP A 169 -4.22 -8.49 15.61
C ASP A 169 -3.60 -7.40 14.72
N TYR A 170 -2.29 -7.49 14.41
CA TYR A 170 -1.65 -6.49 13.56
C TYR A 170 -2.09 -6.53 12.08
N PHE A 171 -2.49 -7.70 11.56
CA PHE A 171 -3.11 -7.76 10.22
C PHE A 171 -4.51 -7.13 10.21
N GLU A 172 -5.28 -7.24 11.29
CA GLU A 172 -6.58 -6.56 11.44
C GLU A 172 -6.40 -5.04 11.53
N GLN A 173 -5.45 -4.57 12.34
CA GLN A 173 -5.09 -3.15 12.42
C GLN A 173 -4.63 -2.60 11.06
N SER A 174 -3.80 -3.36 10.33
CA SER A 174 -3.34 -2.96 9.00
C SER A 174 -4.50 -2.89 8.00
N GLU A 175 -5.47 -3.81 8.07
CA GLU A 175 -6.68 -3.77 7.26
C GLU A 175 -7.49 -2.50 7.54
N GLU A 176 -7.69 -2.14 8.81
CA GLU A 176 -8.41 -0.93 9.21
C GLU A 176 -7.74 0.33 8.64
N ILE A 177 -6.41 0.44 8.78
CA ILE A 177 -5.64 1.58 8.26
C ILE A 177 -5.81 1.71 6.74
N TYR A 178 -5.64 0.63 5.99
CA TYR A 178 -5.81 0.67 4.53
C TYR A 178 -7.25 1.00 4.12
N ARG A 179 -8.25 0.52 4.87
CA ARG A 179 -9.66 0.84 4.62
C ARG A 179 -9.95 2.33 4.81
N ASP A 180 -9.40 2.94 5.85
CA ASP A 180 -9.61 4.35 6.13
C ASP A 180 -8.87 5.24 5.13
N LEU A 181 -7.64 4.87 4.75
CA LEU A 181 -6.90 5.52 3.66
C LEU A 181 -7.61 5.39 2.32
N ARG A 182 -8.22 4.23 2.01
CA ARG A 182 -9.04 4.04 0.81
C ARG A 182 -10.21 5.02 0.80
N LYS A 183 -11.00 5.06 1.88
CA LYS A 183 -12.17 5.95 1.97
C LYS A 183 -11.78 7.42 1.83
N ALA A 184 -10.66 7.82 2.44
CA ALA A 184 -10.12 9.16 2.29
C ALA A 184 -9.74 9.46 0.84
N ALA A 185 -9.01 8.55 0.19
CA ALA A 185 -8.61 8.69 -1.21
C ALA A 185 -9.82 8.72 -2.16
N GLU A 186 -10.86 7.91 -1.92
CA GLU A 186 -12.11 7.93 -2.68
C GLU A 186 -12.84 9.27 -2.54
N HIS A 187 -12.91 9.82 -1.33
CA HIS A 187 -13.54 11.11 -1.06
C HIS A 187 -12.81 12.27 -1.77
N GLU A 188 -11.49 12.18 -1.92
CA GLU A 188 -10.68 13.16 -2.63
C GLU A 188 -10.68 12.99 -4.17
N GLY A 189 -11.23 11.88 -4.68
CA GLY A 189 -11.13 11.54 -6.11
C GLY A 189 -9.75 11.00 -6.52
N LEU A 190 -8.94 10.51 -5.58
CA LEU A 190 -7.63 9.89 -5.82
C LEU A 190 -7.77 8.41 -6.18
N PHE A 191 -8.51 8.10 -7.24
CA PHE A 191 -8.96 6.74 -7.57
C PHE A 191 -7.84 5.73 -7.81
N SER A 192 -6.73 6.15 -8.40
CA SER A 192 -5.56 5.28 -8.58
C SER A 192 -4.97 4.81 -7.25
N ARG A 193 -4.90 5.71 -6.25
CA ARG A 193 -4.44 5.40 -4.90
C ARG A 193 -5.47 4.61 -4.11
N ALA A 194 -6.76 4.94 -4.24
CA ALA A 194 -7.84 4.14 -3.67
C ALA A 194 -7.79 2.69 -4.16
N GLY A 195 -7.53 2.46 -5.46
CA GLY A 195 -7.33 1.15 -6.06
C GLY A 195 -6.13 0.39 -5.48
N PHE A 196 -5.04 1.08 -5.15
CA PHE A 196 -3.93 0.47 -4.43
C PHE A 196 -4.32 0.10 -2.98
N TYR A 197 -4.99 1.00 -2.25
CA TYR A 197 -5.38 0.74 -0.86
C TYR A 197 -6.38 -0.39 -0.72
N ILE A 198 -7.34 -0.54 -1.64
CA ILE A 198 -8.27 -1.69 -1.63
C ILE A 198 -7.52 -3.02 -1.86
N GLN A 199 -6.51 -3.05 -2.74
CA GLN A 199 -5.70 -4.26 -2.92
C GLN A 199 -4.96 -4.65 -1.64
N GLN A 200 -4.39 -3.66 -0.94
CA GLN A 200 -3.69 -3.90 0.31
C GLN A 200 -4.66 -4.29 1.44
N GLU A 201 -5.82 -3.65 1.56
CA GLU A 201 -6.88 -4.03 2.50
C GLU A 201 -7.26 -5.51 2.34
N LEU A 202 -7.58 -5.93 1.11
CA LEU A 202 -7.96 -7.32 0.82
C LEU A 202 -6.80 -8.30 1.03
N ARG A 203 -5.56 -7.87 0.81
CA ARG A 203 -4.37 -8.66 1.13
C ARG A 203 -4.18 -8.85 2.64
N MET A 204 -4.40 -7.81 3.45
CA MET A 204 -4.35 -7.93 4.91
C MET A 204 -5.44 -8.86 5.41
N ARG A 205 -6.68 -8.72 4.91
CA ARG A 205 -7.78 -9.64 5.21
C ARG A 205 -7.44 -11.09 4.86
N ARG A 206 -6.76 -11.32 3.72
CA ARG A 206 -6.31 -12.66 3.34
C ARG A 206 -5.32 -13.26 4.33
N PHE A 207 -4.41 -12.45 4.88
CA PHE A 207 -3.40 -12.95 5.83
C PHE A 207 -3.97 -13.35 7.18
N GLN A 208 -5.15 -12.83 7.54
CA GLN A 208 -5.90 -13.26 8.72
C GLN A 208 -6.49 -14.67 8.58
N TYR A 209 -6.66 -15.19 7.36
CA TYR A 209 -7.14 -16.58 7.18
C TYR A 209 -6.04 -17.61 7.51
N PRO A 210 -6.41 -18.78 8.05
CA PRO A 210 -5.47 -19.89 8.22
C PRO A 210 -4.76 -20.26 6.91
N VAL A 211 -3.50 -20.69 7.02
CA VAL A 211 -2.63 -20.97 5.86
C VAL A 211 -3.26 -21.96 4.87
N TRP A 212 -3.92 -23.00 5.39
CA TRP A 212 -4.55 -24.07 4.59
C TRP A 212 -6.06 -23.87 4.34
N SER A 213 -6.55 -22.63 4.44
CA SER A 213 -7.98 -22.33 4.19
C SER A 213 -8.27 -22.16 2.70
N HIS A 214 -9.36 -22.77 2.22
CA HIS A 214 -9.90 -22.52 0.88
C HIS A 214 -10.15 -21.03 0.61
N LYS A 215 -10.56 -20.26 1.64
CA LYS A 215 -10.76 -18.80 1.53
C LYS A 215 -9.47 -18.07 1.21
N ARG A 216 -8.36 -18.47 1.83
CA ARG A 216 -7.03 -17.90 1.61
C ARG A 216 -6.53 -18.21 0.20
N LEU A 217 -6.68 -19.47 -0.23
CA LEU A 217 -6.31 -19.92 -1.57
C LEU A 217 -7.11 -19.16 -2.64
N PHE A 218 -8.44 -19.10 -2.51
CA PHE A 218 -9.30 -18.40 -3.46
C PHE A 218 -8.98 -16.90 -3.55
N SER A 219 -8.78 -16.24 -2.40
CA SER A 219 -8.34 -14.84 -2.36
C SER A 219 -6.97 -14.64 -3.01
N LYS A 220 -6.04 -15.60 -2.86
CA LYS A 220 -4.73 -15.57 -3.53
C LYS A 220 -4.87 -15.74 -5.04
N LEU A 221 -5.75 -16.61 -5.51
CA LEU A 221 -6.03 -16.79 -6.94
C LEU A 221 -6.55 -15.50 -7.56
N ILE A 222 -7.49 -14.81 -6.92
CA ILE A 222 -8.02 -13.51 -7.41
C ILE A 222 -6.94 -12.42 -7.44
N ASP A 223 -6.09 -12.31 -6.40
CA ASP A 223 -4.98 -11.35 -6.38
C ASP A 223 -4.02 -11.58 -7.56
N VAL A 224 -3.65 -12.84 -7.81
CA VAL A 224 -2.75 -13.20 -8.90
C VAL A 224 -3.39 -12.94 -10.26
N PHE A 225 -4.65 -13.29 -10.43
CA PHE A 225 -5.34 -13.23 -11.72
C PHE A 225 -5.68 -11.79 -12.17
N CYS A 226 -6.23 -10.96 -11.28
CA CYS A 226 -6.69 -9.61 -11.65
C CYS A 226 -6.40 -8.54 -10.60
N GLY A 227 -5.57 -8.83 -9.58
CA GLY A 227 -5.25 -7.88 -8.51
C GLY A 227 -6.51 -7.39 -7.79
N TYR A 228 -7.42 -8.32 -7.46
CA TYR A 228 -8.74 -7.99 -6.90
C TYR A 228 -9.61 -7.09 -7.78
N GLY A 229 -9.42 -7.17 -9.11
CA GLY A 229 -10.18 -6.39 -10.09
C GLY A 229 -9.79 -4.92 -10.13
N GLU A 230 -8.52 -4.62 -9.82
CA GLU A 230 -7.95 -3.27 -9.85
C GLU A 230 -6.72 -3.16 -10.78
N ASP A 231 -6.21 -4.29 -11.29
CA ASP A 231 -5.00 -4.36 -12.13
C ASP A 231 -5.28 -5.09 -13.46
N PRO A 232 -5.62 -4.36 -14.54
CA PRO A 232 -5.92 -4.95 -15.85
C PRO A 232 -4.69 -5.59 -16.52
N VAL A 233 -3.47 -5.13 -16.18
CA VAL A 233 -2.22 -5.64 -16.77
C VAL A 233 -2.00 -7.10 -16.36
N ARG A 234 -2.35 -7.47 -15.13
CA ARG A 234 -2.30 -8.87 -14.67
C ARG A 234 -3.22 -9.78 -15.48
N VAL A 235 -4.39 -9.30 -15.88
CA VAL A 235 -5.33 -10.07 -16.70
C VAL A 235 -4.72 -10.35 -18.07
N VAL A 236 -4.12 -9.34 -18.72
CA VAL A 236 -3.43 -9.51 -20.00
C VAL A 236 -2.28 -10.51 -19.89
N PHE A 237 -1.44 -10.40 -18.85
CA PHE A 237 -0.35 -11.34 -18.64
C PHE A 237 -0.87 -12.78 -18.44
N PHE A 238 -1.94 -12.96 -17.66
CA PHE A 238 -2.57 -14.26 -17.52
C PHE A 238 -3.09 -14.81 -18.86
N SER A 239 -3.73 -13.98 -19.67
CA SER A 239 -4.20 -14.36 -21.01
C SER A 239 -3.05 -14.86 -21.89
N LEU A 240 -1.94 -14.13 -21.92
CA LEU A 240 -0.74 -14.53 -22.68
C LEU A 240 -0.13 -15.84 -22.15
N LEU A 241 -0.09 -16.02 -20.82
CA LEU A 241 0.40 -17.25 -20.20
C LEU A 241 -0.50 -18.45 -20.54
N LEU A 242 -1.83 -18.26 -20.50
CA LEU A 242 -2.78 -19.32 -20.85
C LEU A 242 -2.61 -19.74 -22.31
N ILE A 243 -2.53 -18.77 -23.22
CA ILE A 243 -2.27 -19.02 -24.65
C ILE A 243 -0.97 -19.83 -24.81
N PHE A 244 0.11 -19.41 -24.16
CA PHE A 244 1.38 -20.12 -24.23
C PHE A 244 1.29 -21.56 -23.70
N ILE A 245 0.60 -21.79 -22.58
CA ILE A 245 0.41 -23.13 -22.00
C ILE A 245 -0.45 -24.00 -22.92
N CYS A 246 -1.55 -23.49 -23.47
CA CYS A 246 -2.39 -24.21 -24.42
C CYS A 246 -1.63 -24.56 -25.70
N SER A 247 -0.83 -23.62 -26.22
CA SER A 247 0.08 -23.84 -27.36
C SER A 247 1.02 -25.03 -27.13
N PHE A 248 1.57 -25.13 -25.92
CA PHE A 248 2.42 -26.26 -25.54
C PHE A 248 1.63 -27.58 -25.51
N PHE A 249 0.41 -27.60 -24.96
CA PHE A 249 -0.44 -28.78 -25.02
C PHE A 249 -0.80 -29.21 -26.45
N TYR A 250 -1.09 -28.25 -27.34
CA TYR A 250 -1.37 -28.53 -28.75
C TYR A 250 -0.18 -29.15 -29.48
N LEU A 251 1.05 -28.74 -29.13
CA LEU A 251 2.26 -29.31 -29.70
C LEU A 251 2.34 -30.83 -29.49
N PHE A 252 1.95 -31.33 -28.31
CA PHE A 252 2.00 -32.76 -27.97
C PHE A 252 0.74 -33.53 -28.34
N LEU A 253 -0.44 -32.89 -28.25
CA LEU A 253 -1.72 -33.54 -28.57
C LEU A 253 -2.04 -33.55 -30.06
N GLY A 254 -1.41 -32.65 -30.82
CA GLY A 254 -1.56 -32.52 -32.26
C GLY A 254 -2.73 -31.63 -32.69
N VAL A 255 -2.53 -30.95 -33.82
CA VAL A 255 -3.54 -30.15 -34.52
C VAL A 255 -3.52 -30.49 -36.01
N SER A 256 -4.67 -30.44 -36.67
CA SER A 256 -4.80 -30.73 -38.10
C SER A 256 -4.76 -29.45 -38.92
N TYR A 257 -3.83 -29.36 -39.87
CA TYR A 257 -3.73 -28.28 -40.85
C TYR A 257 -3.79 -28.86 -42.26
N GLN A 258 -4.75 -28.42 -43.07
CA GLN A 258 -4.96 -28.92 -44.45
C GLN A 258 -5.10 -30.45 -44.57
N GLY A 259 -5.54 -31.13 -43.51
CA GLY A 259 -5.71 -32.58 -43.47
C GLY A 259 -4.50 -33.37 -42.95
N GLU A 260 -3.36 -32.71 -42.71
CA GLU A 260 -2.20 -33.32 -42.06
C GLU A 260 -2.19 -33.05 -40.56
N VAL A 261 -1.90 -34.07 -39.76
CA VAL A 261 -1.78 -33.94 -38.30
C VAL A 261 -0.37 -33.48 -37.97
N LEU A 262 -0.30 -32.23 -37.51
CA LEU A 262 0.91 -31.60 -37.03
C LEU A 262 1.08 -31.92 -35.53
N MET A 263 2.09 -32.72 -35.20
CA MET A 263 2.44 -33.12 -33.84
C MET A 263 3.97 -33.10 -33.68
N TYR A 264 4.43 -32.83 -32.45
CA TYR A 264 5.85 -32.90 -32.13
C TYR A 264 6.43 -34.28 -32.45
N SER A 265 7.56 -34.29 -33.15
CA SER A 265 8.35 -35.50 -33.39
C SER A 265 9.84 -35.20 -33.19
N SER A 266 10.55 -36.14 -32.57
CA SER A 266 12.00 -36.01 -32.31
C SER A 266 12.84 -36.13 -33.58
N GLU A 267 12.24 -36.53 -34.70
CA GLU A 267 12.89 -36.70 -36.00
C GLU A 267 12.93 -35.40 -36.82
N GLN A 268 12.13 -34.39 -36.46
CA GLN A 268 12.06 -33.10 -37.15
C GLN A 268 13.20 -32.15 -36.78
N SER A 269 13.56 -31.29 -37.73
CA SER A 269 14.56 -30.24 -37.49
C SER A 269 14.05 -29.21 -36.48
N TRP A 270 14.97 -28.52 -35.81
CA TRP A 270 14.60 -27.47 -34.84
C TRP A 270 13.74 -26.37 -35.46
N GLN A 271 14.00 -25.98 -36.71
CA GLN A 271 13.22 -24.97 -37.44
C GLN A 271 11.78 -25.46 -37.72
N GLN A 272 11.61 -26.74 -38.04
CA GLN A 272 10.28 -27.33 -38.23
C GLN A 272 9.48 -27.37 -36.93
N ASN A 273 10.12 -27.77 -35.83
CA ASN A 273 9.51 -27.77 -34.50
C ASN A 273 9.15 -26.35 -34.01
N LEU A 274 9.96 -25.33 -34.35
CA LEU A 274 9.65 -23.95 -34.04
C LEU A 274 8.43 -23.44 -34.85
N ASN A 275 8.38 -23.73 -36.16
CA ASN A 275 7.23 -23.38 -37.00
C ASN A 275 5.95 -24.08 -36.53
N LEU A 276 6.05 -25.36 -36.14
CA LEU A 276 4.95 -26.10 -35.52
C LEU A 276 4.43 -25.40 -34.27
N PHE A 277 5.33 -24.98 -33.38
CA PHE A 277 4.96 -24.25 -32.16
C PHE A 277 4.27 -22.92 -32.48
N LEU A 278 4.79 -22.16 -33.45
CA LEU A 278 4.17 -20.89 -33.87
C LEU A 278 2.76 -21.10 -34.46
N ASN A 279 2.54 -22.17 -35.22
CA ASN A 279 1.22 -22.53 -35.73
C ASN A 279 0.25 -22.92 -34.58
N CYS A 280 0.73 -23.69 -33.60
CA CYS A 280 -0.04 -24.01 -32.40
C CYS A 280 -0.38 -22.75 -31.58
N MET A 281 0.56 -21.80 -31.51
CA MET A 281 0.36 -20.51 -30.84
C MET A 281 -0.66 -19.63 -31.57
N TYR A 282 -0.58 -19.57 -32.90
CA TYR A 282 -1.60 -18.91 -33.71
C TYR A 282 -2.99 -19.53 -33.48
N TYR A 283 -3.09 -20.86 -33.52
CA TYR A 283 -4.35 -21.57 -33.25
C TYR A 283 -4.89 -21.28 -31.84
N SER A 284 -4.02 -21.26 -30.84
CA SER A 284 -4.36 -20.91 -29.45
C SER A 284 -4.89 -19.48 -29.32
N VAL A 285 -4.25 -18.48 -29.95
CA VAL A 285 -4.75 -17.09 -29.97
C VAL A 285 -6.17 -17.00 -30.57
N VAL A 286 -6.40 -17.68 -31.70
CA VAL A 286 -7.70 -17.69 -32.39
C VAL A 286 -8.77 -18.39 -31.55
N THR A 287 -8.41 -19.48 -30.88
CA THR A 287 -9.29 -20.24 -29.99
C THR A 287 -9.63 -19.45 -28.73
N PHE A 288 -8.63 -18.85 -28.09
CA PHE A 288 -8.78 -18.00 -26.91
C PHE A 288 -9.69 -16.78 -27.17
N THR A 289 -9.55 -16.16 -28.35
CA THR A 289 -10.41 -15.03 -28.77
C THR A 289 -11.77 -15.47 -29.33
N THR A 290 -12.01 -16.78 -29.44
CA THR A 290 -13.25 -17.39 -29.95
C THR A 290 -13.58 -17.04 -31.40
N LEU A 291 -12.62 -16.56 -32.19
CA LEU A 291 -12.83 -16.16 -33.59
C LEU A 291 -13.01 -17.34 -34.55
N GLY A 292 -12.24 -18.43 -34.35
CA GLY A 292 -12.39 -19.70 -35.08
C GLY A 292 -12.31 -19.61 -36.61
N TYR A 293 -11.14 -19.28 -37.18
CA TYR A 293 -10.96 -19.17 -38.64
C TYR A 293 -11.12 -20.50 -39.42
N GLY A 294 -11.02 -21.64 -38.75
CA GLY A 294 -11.31 -22.97 -39.33
C GLY A 294 -10.21 -23.55 -40.23
N ASP A 295 -9.06 -22.90 -40.30
CA ASP A 295 -7.86 -23.33 -41.03
C ASP A 295 -7.07 -24.42 -40.28
N ILE A 296 -7.06 -24.35 -38.96
CA ILE A 296 -6.51 -25.37 -38.06
C ILE A 296 -7.65 -25.97 -37.22
N THR A 297 -7.66 -27.30 -37.10
CA THR A 297 -8.68 -28.02 -36.32
C THR A 297 -8.05 -28.93 -35.26
N PRO A 298 -8.63 -29.04 -34.06
CA PRO A 298 -8.09 -29.90 -33.01
C PRO A 298 -8.46 -31.37 -33.26
N VAL A 299 -7.51 -32.26 -32.99
CA VAL A 299 -7.63 -33.71 -33.20
C VAL A 299 -7.46 -34.45 -31.86
N GLY A 300 -8.29 -35.47 -31.62
CA GLY A 300 -8.19 -36.27 -30.40
C GLY A 300 -8.33 -35.42 -29.13
N GLY A 301 -7.32 -35.51 -28.25
CA GLY A 301 -7.30 -34.83 -26.95
C GLY A 301 -7.21 -33.30 -27.02
N SER A 302 -6.70 -32.71 -28.11
CA SER A 302 -6.63 -31.25 -28.24
C SER A 302 -8.01 -30.59 -28.35
N ARG A 303 -9.07 -31.35 -28.65
CA ARG A 303 -10.46 -30.84 -28.63
C ARG A 303 -10.90 -30.41 -27.25
N LEU A 304 -10.51 -31.16 -26.21
CA LEU A 304 -10.83 -30.81 -24.82
C LEU A 304 -10.08 -29.55 -24.38
N VAL A 305 -8.80 -29.44 -24.74
CA VAL A 305 -7.98 -28.25 -24.47
C VAL A 305 -8.58 -27.02 -25.16
N ALA A 306 -8.99 -27.14 -26.42
CA ALA A 306 -9.64 -26.07 -27.16
C ALA A 306 -10.97 -25.63 -26.55
N ALA A 307 -11.80 -26.57 -26.08
CA ALA A 307 -13.04 -26.24 -25.40
C ALA A 307 -12.80 -25.47 -24.08
N ILE A 308 -11.83 -25.91 -23.28
CA ILE A 308 -11.46 -25.25 -22.02
C ILE A 308 -10.85 -23.87 -22.30
N GLU A 309 -9.97 -23.76 -23.28
CA GLU A 309 -9.33 -22.51 -23.69
C GLU A 309 -10.36 -21.49 -24.20
N ALA A 310 -11.26 -21.88 -25.11
CA ALA A 310 -12.29 -20.98 -25.62
C ALA A 310 -13.22 -20.49 -24.50
N PHE A 311 -13.64 -21.40 -23.61
CA PHE A 311 -14.46 -21.04 -22.45
C PHE A 311 -13.73 -20.05 -21.55
N THR A 312 -12.53 -20.38 -21.08
CA THR A 312 -11.75 -19.50 -20.19
C THR A 312 -11.36 -18.18 -20.86
N GLY A 313 -11.03 -18.20 -22.15
CA GLY A 313 -10.74 -17.03 -22.97
C GLY A 313 -11.90 -16.02 -22.97
N SER A 314 -13.12 -16.49 -23.26
CA SER A 314 -14.32 -15.63 -23.23
C SER A 314 -14.54 -14.94 -21.88
N PHE A 315 -14.37 -15.66 -20.76
CA PHE A 315 -14.47 -15.10 -19.41
C PHE A 315 -13.34 -14.11 -19.08
N THR A 316 -12.11 -14.41 -19.50
CA THR A 316 -10.96 -13.53 -19.25
C THR A 316 -11.05 -12.21 -20.03
N ILE A 317 -11.53 -12.24 -21.28
CA ILE A 317 -11.77 -11.03 -22.08
C ILE A 317 -12.88 -10.19 -21.44
N ALA A 318 -13.98 -10.81 -21.03
CA ALA A 318 -15.05 -10.11 -20.33
C ALA A 318 -14.55 -9.47 -19.03
N LEU A 319 -13.75 -10.20 -18.24
CA LEU A 319 -13.15 -9.67 -17.01
C LEU A 319 -12.17 -8.52 -17.31
N PHE A 320 -11.34 -8.63 -18.36
CA PHE A 320 -10.44 -7.57 -18.78
C PHE A 320 -11.22 -6.28 -19.06
N VAL A 321 -12.31 -6.36 -19.83
CA VAL A 321 -13.17 -5.20 -20.12
C VAL A 321 -13.73 -4.61 -18.84
N VAL A 322 -14.26 -5.43 -17.92
CA VAL A 322 -14.81 -4.93 -16.64
C VAL A 322 -13.75 -4.24 -15.80
N VAL A 323 -12.57 -4.84 -15.64
CA VAL A 323 -11.47 -4.27 -14.85
C VAL A 323 -10.92 -3.01 -15.51
N PHE A 324 -10.79 -3.00 -16.84
CA PHE A 324 -10.32 -1.85 -17.60
C PHE A 324 -11.31 -0.68 -17.51
N VAL A 325 -12.60 -0.92 -17.74
CA VAL A 325 -13.65 0.09 -17.62
C VAL A 325 -13.66 0.65 -16.20
N LYS A 326 -13.68 -0.23 -15.18
CA LYS A 326 -13.64 0.19 -13.77
C LYS A 326 -12.44 1.07 -13.46
N LYS A 327 -11.27 0.77 -14.05
CA LYS A 327 -10.04 1.55 -13.86
C LYS A 327 -10.06 2.91 -14.57
N MET A 328 -10.83 3.04 -15.66
CA MET A 328 -10.98 4.27 -16.43
C MET A 328 -12.10 5.18 -15.92
N THR A 329 -13.18 4.59 -15.38
CA THR A 329 -14.36 5.34 -14.90
C THR A 329 -14.27 5.81 -13.46
N ARG A 330 -13.32 5.24 -12.69
CA ARG A 330 -12.94 5.76 -11.38
C ARG A 330 -11.76 6.69 -11.61
#